data_AF-A0A200J7D8-F1
#
_entry.id   AF-A0A200J7D8-F1
#
_cell.length_a   1.000
_cell.length_b   1.000
_cell.length_c   1.000
_cell.angle_alpha   90.00
_cell.angle_beta   90.00
_cell.angle_gamma   90.00
#
_symmetry.space_group_name_H-M   'P 1'
#
loop_
_entity.id
_entity.type
_entity.pdbx_description
1 polymer ?
#
loop_
_entity_poly.entity_id
_entity_poly.type
_entity_poly.pdbx_seq_one_letter_code
_entity_poly.pdbx_strand_id
1 'polypeptide(L)'
;MMTIRVAKRTDIQAINRLNTQTLQHEYPLKEAEERLTYILSSPTNQLFVKESHDQVVGYIQLSEYICTYGPVLMNVLGLAVDEAFQHQGIGKELLKHSEQWAKEQGAQGLRLNSGIERTEAHRFYRHVGYKEIKKQINFRKLF
;
A
#
# COMPACT_ATOMS: atom_id res chain seq x y z
N MET A 1 16.73 -13.57 -6.24
CA MET A 1 16.89 -12.61 -5.11
C MET A 1 15.67 -11.71 -5.09
N MET A 2 15.10 -11.37 -3.93
CA MET A 2 13.94 -10.49 -3.87
C MET A 2 14.33 -9.07 -3.46
N THR A 3 13.89 -8.05 -4.20
CA THR A 3 14.25 -6.65 -3.98
C THR A 3 13.01 -5.77 -3.81
N ILE A 4 13.15 -4.64 -3.13
CA ILE A 4 12.12 -3.59 -3.08
C ILE A 4 12.62 -2.41 -3.90
N ARG A 5 11.78 -1.89 -4.78
CA ARG A 5 12.10 -0.73 -5.63
C ARG A 5 10.88 0.15 -5.82
N VAL A 6 11.11 1.40 -6.24
CA VAL A 6 10.04 2.27 -6.72
C VAL A 6 9.38 1.61 -7.93
N ALA A 7 8.05 1.73 -8.02
CA ALA A 7 7.31 1.22 -9.15
C ALA A 7 7.62 1.98 -10.43
N LYS A 8 7.53 1.29 -11.56
CA LYS A 8 7.61 1.85 -12.91
C LYS A 8 6.27 1.66 -13.61
N ARG A 9 6.04 2.41 -14.69
CA ARG A 9 4.80 2.34 -15.48
C ARG A 9 4.43 0.92 -15.90
N THR A 10 5.42 0.10 -16.23
CA THR A 10 5.21 -1.29 -16.67
C THR A 10 4.78 -2.24 -15.55
N ASP A 11 4.86 -1.85 -14.27
CA ASP A 11 4.40 -2.68 -13.16
C ASP A 11 2.87 -2.69 -13.02
N ILE A 12 2.15 -1.81 -13.73
CA ILE A 12 0.71 -1.62 -13.56
C ILE A 12 -0.10 -2.89 -13.82
N GLN A 13 0.32 -3.73 -14.76
CA GLN A 13 -0.34 -5.00 -15.04
C GLN A 13 -0.29 -5.92 -13.82
N ALA A 14 0.86 -6.00 -13.16
CA ALA A 14 1.02 -6.80 -11.96
C ALA A 14 0.28 -6.20 -10.76
N ILE A 15 0.34 -4.88 -10.57
CA ILE A 15 -0.38 -4.18 -9.49
C ILE A 15 -1.90 -4.38 -9.66
N ASN A 16 -2.43 -4.20 -10.87
CA ASN A 16 -3.85 -4.37 -11.17
C ASN A 16 -4.30 -5.82 -10.90
N ARG A 17 -3.50 -6.82 -11.34
CA ARG A 17 -3.73 -8.23 -11.01
C ARG A 17 -3.78 -8.50 -9.50
N LEU A 18 -2.81 -7.96 -8.74
CA LEU A 18 -2.76 -8.12 -7.28
C LEU A 18 -3.96 -7.47 -6.59
N ASN A 19 -4.46 -6.34 -7.08
CA ASN A 19 -5.68 -5.72 -6.56
C ASN A 19 -6.89 -6.63 -6.72
N THR A 20 -7.07 -7.18 -7.92
CA THR A 20 -8.20 -8.07 -8.20
C THR A 20 -8.11 -9.35 -7.38
N GLN A 21 -6.95 -10.00 -7.34
CA GLN A 21 -6.78 -11.30 -6.68
C GLN A 21 -6.74 -11.18 -5.15
N THR A 22 -5.91 -10.29 -4.61
CA THR A 22 -5.63 -10.23 -3.17
C THR A 22 -6.52 -9.25 -2.42
N LEU A 23 -6.89 -8.14 -3.06
CA LEU A 23 -7.73 -7.10 -2.44
C LEU A 23 -9.21 -7.21 -2.82
N GLN A 24 -9.55 -8.14 -3.72
CA GLN A 24 -10.91 -8.32 -4.26
C GLN A 24 -11.45 -7.01 -4.85
N HIS A 25 -10.55 -6.25 -5.48
CA HIS A 25 -10.85 -4.94 -6.03
C HIS A 25 -10.46 -4.88 -7.51
N GLU A 26 -11.46 -5.03 -8.37
CA GLU A 26 -11.30 -4.89 -9.81
C GLU A 26 -11.39 -3.40 -10.21
N TYR A 27 -10.50 -2.98 -11.10
CA TYR A 27 -10.49 -1.64 -11.68
C TYR A 27 -9.97 -1.71 -13.11
N PRO A 28 -10.57 -1.00 -14.08
CA PRO A 28 -10.16 -1.13 -15.48
C PRO A 28 -8.70 -0.71 -15.69
N LEU A 29 -7.95 -1.56 -16.41
CA LEU A 29 -6.51 -1.42 -16.57
C LEU A 29 -6.12 -0.07 -17.19
N LYS A 30 -6.88 0.38 -18.19
CA LYS A 30 -6.62 1.66 -18.88
C LYS A 30 -6.67 2.85 -17.92
N GLU A 31 -7.68 2.90 -17.04
CA GLU A 31 -7.73 3.96 -16.02
C GLU A 31 -6.63 3.79 -14.98
N ALA A 32 -6.27 2.55 -14.63
CA ALA A 32 -5.17 2.27 -13.71
C ALA A 32 -3.82 2.79 -14.25
N GLU A 33 -3.57 2.66 -15.56
CA GLU A 33 -2.37 3.19 -16.24
C GLU A 33 -2.26 4.71 -16.14
N GLU A 34 -3.36 5.42 -16.36
CA GLU A 34 -3.46 6.87 -16.21
C GLU A 34 -3.21 7.30 -14.75
N ARG A 35 -3.77 6.56 -13.79
CA ARG A 35 -3.57 6.85 -12.35
C ARG A 35 -2.16 6.57 -11.89
N LEU A 36 -1.52 5.48 -12.34
CA LEU A 36 -0.13 5.20 -12.00
C LEU A 36 0.79 6.30 -12.52
N THR A 37 0.55 6.79 -13.73
CA THR A 37 1.29 7.93 -14.29
C THR A 37 1.27 9.13 -13.37
N TYR A 38 0.09 9.50 -12.86
CA TYR A 38 -0.07 10.58 -11.91
C TYR A 38 0.69 10.31 -10.61
N ILE A 39 0.53 9.12 -10.02
CA ILE A 39 1.18 8.71 -8.77
C ILE A 39 2.70 8.81 -8.87
N LEU A 40 3.30 8.32 -9.96
CA LEU A 40 4.75 8.34 -10.18
C LEU A 40 5.32 9.75 -10.35
N SER A 41 4.49 10.73 -10.72
CA SER A 41 4.89 12.15 -10.84
C SER A 41 4.60 12.97 -9.59
N SER A 42 3.93 12.38 -8.60
CA SER A 42 3.42 13.11 -7.44
C SER A 42 4.48 13.29 -6.36
N PRO A 43 4.66 14.51 -5.81
CA PRO A 43 5.55 14.72 -4.67
C PRO A 43 4.97 14.19 -3.36
N THR A 44 3.67 13.87 -3.32
CA THR A 44 2.95 13.47 -2.10
C THR A 44 2.50 12.01 -2.11
N ASN A 45 2.88 11.24 -3.14
CA ASN A 45 2.58 9.81 -3.22
C ASN A 45 3.86 9.02 -3.48
N GLN A 46 3.85 7.77 -3.03
CA GLN A 46 4.95 6.83 -3.27
C GLN A 46 4.40 5.43 -3.46
N LEU A 47 4.94 4.69 -4.43
CA LEU A 47 4.56 3.31 -4.67
C LEU A 47 5.82 2.46 -4.78
N PHE A 48 5.91 1.45 -3.93
CA PHE A 48 6.98 0.46 -3.96
C PHE A 48 6.44 -0.90 -4.37
N VAL A 49 7.25 -1.65 -5.11
CA VAL A 49 6.98 -3.05 -5.45
C VAL A 49 8.04 -3.95 -4.84
N LYS A 50 7.63 -5.16 -4.44
CA LYS A 50 8.50 -6.28 -4.17
C LYS A 50 8.65 -7.09 -5.45
N GLU A 51 9.88 -7.25 -5.93
CA GLU A 51 10.21 -7.99 -7.14
C GLU A 51 10.97 -9.27 -6.79
N SER A 52 10.67 -10.35 -7.50
CA SER A 52 11.31 -11.65 -7.40
C SER A 52 11.43 -12.25 -8.80
N HIS A 53 12.64 -12.48 -9.29
CA HIS A 53 12.90 -13.00 -10.66
C HIS A 53 12.13 -12.23 -11.74
N ASP A 54 12.27 -10.89 -11.74
CA ASP A 54 11.59 -9.96 -12.67
C ASP A 54 10.05 -9.94 -12.59
N GLN A 55 9.47 -10.63 -11.60
CA GLN A 55 8.04 -10.62 -11.32
C GLN A 55 7.74 -9.75 -10.09
N VAL A 56 6.77 -8.85 -10.22
CA VAL A 56 6.20 -8.14 -9.07
C VAL A 56 5.29 -9.11 -8.30
N VAL A 57 5.67 -9.38 -7.04
CA VAL A 57 5.00 -10.32 -6.13
C VAL A 57 4.30 -9.62 -4.97
N GLY A 58 4.42 -8.30 -4.88
CA GLY A 58 3.71 -7.49 -3.90
C GLY A 58 3.96 -6.01 -4.11
N TYR A 59 3.12 -5.17 -3.52
CA TYR A 59 3.29 -3.72 -3.59
C TYR A 59 2.73 -3.03 -2.35
N ILE A 60 3.19 -1.80 -2.12
CA ILE A 60 2.62 -0.88 -1.14
C ILE A 60 2.53 0.52 -1.74
N GLN A 61 1.38 1.16 -1.56
CA GLN A 61 1.13 2.53 -2.00
C GLN A 61 0.90 3.42 -0.78
N LEU A 62 1.59 4.55 -0.75
CA LEU A 62 1.52 5.59 0.25
C LEU A 62 1.03 6.90 -0.36
N SER A 63 0.33 7.70 0.46
CA SER A 63 -0.05 9.07 0.16
C SER A 63 0.05 9.92 1.41
N GLU A 64 0.43 11.17 1.26
CA GLU A 64 0.57 12.10 2.38
C GLU A 64 -0.76 12.27 3.14
N TYR A 65 -0.66 12.31 4.47
CA TYR A 65 -1.79 12.54 5.36
C TYR A 65 -1.43 13.59 6.40
N ILE A 66 -1.81 14.84 6.10
CA ILE A 66 -1.61 16.00 6.96
C ILE A 66 -2.97 16.53 7.40
N CYS A 67 -3.09 16.83 8.69
CA CYS A 67 -4.28 17.44 9.27
C CYS A 67 -3.89 18.46 10.33
N THR A 68 -4.78 19.43 10.59
CA THR A 68 -4.56 20.48 11.60
C THR A 68 -4.69 20.00 13.05
N TYR A 69 -5.05 18.73 13.25
CA TYR A 69 -5.39 18.15 14.56
C TYR A 69 -4.63 16.85 14.84
N GLY A 70 -3.50 16.63 14.17
CA GLY A 70 -2.73 15.41 14.33
C GLY A 70 -1.33 15.49 13.74
N PRO A 71 -0.52 14.45 13.96
CA PRO A 71 0.82 14.36 13.40
C PRO A 71 0.80 14.25 11.87
N VAL A 72 1.90 14.60 11.23
CA VAL A 72 2.14 14.33 9.80
C VAL A 72 2.37 12.84 9.63
N LEU A 73 1.54 12.16 8.84
CA LEU A 73 1.62 10.71 8.61
C LEU A 73 1.64 10.41 7.11
N MET A 74 2.11 9.21 6.74
CA MET A 74 1.83 8.63 5.43
C MET A 74 0.67 7.63 5.53
N ASN A 75 -0.33 7.77 4.67
CA ASN A 75 -1.45 6.84 4.58
C ASN A 75 -1.14 5.71 3.60
N VAL A 76 -1.21 4.46 4.08
CA VAL A 76 -1.18 3.28 3.22
C VAL A 76 -2.53 3.14 2.52
N LEU A 77 -2.53 3.36 1.20
CA LEU A 77 -3.71 3.23 0.35
C LEU A 77 -3.94 1.79 -0.11
N GLY A 78 -2.86 1.03 -0.30
CA GLY A 78 -2.90 -0.36 -0.70
C GLY A 78 -1.65 -1.10 -0.23
N LEU A 79 -1.84 -2.34 0.20
CA LEU A 79 -0.78 -3.30 0.49
C LEU A 79 -1.29 -4.67 0.06
N ALA A 80 -0.66 -5.24 -0.95
CA ALA A 80 -0.99 -6.57 -1.44
C ALA A 80 0.28 -7.40 -1.64
N VAL A 81 0.17 -8.69 -1.37
CA VAL A 81 1.19 -9.69 -1.66
C VAL A 81 0.49 -10.84 -2.36
N ASP A 82 1.07 -11.27 -3.48
CA ASP A 82 0.61 -12.42 -4.25
C ASP A 82 0.41 -13.62 -3.31
N GLU A 83 -0.72 -14.32 -3.44
CA GLU A 83 -1.11 -15.40 -2.52
C GLU A 83 -0.04 -16.50 -2.43
N ALA A 84 0.62 -16.83 -3.55
CA ALA A 84 1.70 -17.80 -3.58
C ALA A 84 2.96 -17.37 -2.81
N PHE A 85 3.05 -16.07 -2.49
CA PHE A 85 4.18 -15.44 -1.81
C PHE A 85 3.82 -14.92 -0.41
N GLN A 86 2.58 -15.13 0.04
CA GLN A 86 2.16 -14.77 1.40
C GLN A 86 2.84 -15.63 2.46
N HIS A 87 2.79 -15.16 3.71
CA HIS A 87 3.44 -15.80 4.87
C HIS A 87 4.97 -15.95 4.81
N GLN A 88 5.63 -15.39 3.78
CA GLN A 88 7.08 -15.36 3.62
C GLN A 88 7.73 -14.04 4.13
N GLY A 89 6.98 -13.22 4.87
CA GLY A 89 7.48 -11.95 5.42
C GLY A 89 7.46 -10.75 4.45
N ILE A 90 7.07 -10.93 3.18
CA ILE A 90 7.08 -9.85 2.17
C ILE A 90 6.26 -8.62 2.59
N GLY A 91 5.05 -8.82 3.13
CA GLY A 91 4.22 -7.70 3.58
C GLY A 91 4.88 -6.89 4.71
N LYS A 92 5.60 -7.58 5.61
CA LYS A 92 6.36 -6.94 6.69
C LYS A 92 7.56 -6.17 6.15
N GLU A 93 8.25 -6.69 5.14
CA GLU A 93 9.35 -5.98 4.50
C GLU A 93 8.89 -4.72 3.76
N LEU A 94 7.77 -4.80 3.02
CA LEU A 94 7.16 -3.65 2.35
C LEU A 94 6.76 -2.55 3.34
N LEU A 95 6.16 -2.93 4.47
CA LEU A 95 5.84 -1.98 5.55
C LEU A 95 7.10 -1.35 6.13
N LYS A 96 8.09 -2.14 6.54
CA LYS A 96 9.33 -1.63 7.13
C LYS A 96 10.09 -0.68 6.20
N HIS A 97 10.16 -1.03 4.91
CA HIS A 97 10.76 -0.15 3.90
C HIS A 97 9.99 1.18 3.81
N SER A 98 8.66 1.11 3.83
CA SER A 98 7.78 2.28 3.77
C SER A 98 7.85 3.14 5.03
N GLU A 99 7.99 2.54 6.21
CA GLU A 99 8.21 3.22 7.49
C GLU A 99 9.51 4.01 7.48
N GLN A 100 10.59 3.38 7.03
CA GLN A 100 11.90 4.02 6.93
C GLN A 100 11.86 5.19 5.93
N TRP A 101 11.33 4.96 4.73
CA TRP A 101 11.17 6.00 3.74
C TRP A 101 10.30 7.16 4.25
N ALA A 102 9.16 6.88 4.89
CA ALA A 102 8.28 7.91 5.42
C ALA A 102 8.96 8.77 6.50
N LYS A 103 9.77 8.13 7.35
CA LYS A 103 10.59 8.84 8.35
C LYS A 103 11.61 9.77 7.70
N GLU A 104 12.24 9.35 6.61
CA GLU A 104 13.16 10.17 5.82
C GLU A 104 12.45 11.36 5.14
N GLN A 105 11.17 11.21 4.79
CA GLN A 105 10.31 12.30 4.31
C GLN A 105 9.78 13.21 5.45
N GLY A 106 10.18 12.99 6.71
CA GLY A 106 9.76 13.79 7.85
C GLY A 106 8.38 13.41 8.42
N ALA A 107 7.77 12.32 7.95
CA ALA A 107 6.54 11.82 8.56
C ALA A 107 6.82 11.21 9.94
N GLN A 108 5.85 11.35 10.85
CA GLN A 108 5.92 10.85 12.22
C GLN A 108 5.36 9.42 12.34
N GLY A 109 4.91 8.81 11.25
CA GLY A 109 4.45 7.44 11.20
C GLY A 109 3.59 7.11 9.98
N LEU A 110 3.10 5.87 9.94
CA LEU A 110 2.15 5.40 8.94
C LEU A 110 0.77 5.23 9.56
N ARG A 111 -0.27 5.49 8.77
CA ARG A 111 -1.65 5.10 9.08
C ARG A 111 -2.25 4.28 7.95
N LEU A 112 -3.31 3.54 8.25
CA LEU A 112 -4.09 2.81 7.26
C LEU A 112 -5.52 2.60 7.75
N ASN A 113 -6.43 2.34 6.82
CA ASN A 113 -7.76 1.83 7.12
C ASN A 113 -7.88 0.41 6.58
N SER A 114 -8.53 -0.47 7.31
CA SER A 114 -8.81 -1.84 6.88
C SER A 114 -10.29 -2.14 7.09
N GLY A 115 -10.90 -2.82 6.11
CA GLY A 115 -12.31 -3.21 6.19
C GLY A 115 -12.55 -4.18 7.35
N ILE A 116 -13.73 -4.08 7.98
CA ILE A 116 -14.06 -4.83 9.21
C ILE A 116 -13.90 -6.36 9.05
N GLU A 117 -14.19 -6.88 7.86
CA GLU A 117 -14.10 -8.30 7.52
C GLU A 117 -12.65 -8.81 7.37
N ARG A 118 -11.64 -7.93 7.25
CA ARG A 118 -10.24 -8.32 7.00
C ARG A 118 -9.51 -8.72 8.28
N THR A 119 -10.05 -9.68 9.01
CA THR A 119 -9.55 -10.13 10.32
C THR A 119 -8.10 -10.62 10.29
N GLU A 120 -7.67 -11.33 9.23
CA GLU A 120 -6.25 -11.71 9.03
C GLU A 120 -5.34 -10.49 8.85
N ALA A 121 -5.76 -9.49 8.08
CA ALA A 121 -4.99 -8.26 7.93
C ALA A 121 -4.86 -7.54 9.29
N HIS A 122 -5.91 -7.51 10.10
CA HIS A 122 -5.85 -6.92 11.44
C HIS A 122 -4.86 -7.66 12.35
N ARG A 123 -4.83 -9.00 12.32
CA ARG A 123 -3.81 -9.80 13.05
C ARG A 123 -2.41 -9.46 12.56
N PHE A 124 -2.21 -9.41 11.25
CA PHE A 124 -0.94 -9.04 10.64
C PHE A 124 -0.45 -7.66 11.10
N TYR A 125 -1.29 -6.62 11.01
CA TYR A 125 -0.92 -5.26 11.43
C TYR A 125 -0.56 -5.18 12.91
N ARG A 126 -1.34 -5.84 13.79
CA ARG A 126 -1.01 -5.91 15.22
C ARG A 126 0.32 -6.63 15.46
N HIS A 127 0.57 -7.73 14.75
CA HIS A 127 1.81 -8.50 14.85
C HIS A 127 3.05 -7.68 14.45
N VAL A 128 2.92 -6.78 13.46
CA VAL A 128 4.03 -5.92 13.01
C VAL A 128 4.11 -4.58 13.76
N GLY A 129 3.30 -4.37 14.80
CA GLY A 129 3.44 -3.25 15.74
C GLY A 129 2.44 -2.09 15.57
N TYR A 130 1.49 -2.21 14.64
CA TYR A 130 0.43 -1.21 14.47
C TYR A 130 -0.63 -1.35 15.57
N LYS A 131 -1.15 -0.22 16.03
CA LYS A 131 -2.20 -0.15 17.05
C LYS A 131 -3.56 0.12 16.40
N GLU A 132 -4.58 -0.61 16.84
CA GLU A 132 -5.97 -0.29 16.51
C GLU A 132 -6.38 0.95 17.32
N ILE A 133 -6.65 2.07 16.64
CA ILE A 133 -6.97 3.34 17.31
C ILE A 133 -8.48 3.56 17.44
N LYS A 134 -9.25 3.25 16.39
CA LYS A 134 -10.70 3.46 16.35
C LYS A 134 -11.36 2.62 15.26
N LYS A 135 -12.68 2.43 15.41
CA LYS A 135 -13.58 1.97 14.34
C LYS A 135 -14.29 3.17 13.71
N GLN A 136 -14.57 3.11 12.42
CA GLN A 136 -15.19 4.21 11.66
C GLN A 136 -16.07 3.68 10.54
N ILE A 137 -17.05 4.49 10.12
CA ILE A 137 -17.91 4.23 8.96
C ILE A 137 -17.38 5.02 7.76
N ASN A 138 -17.34 4.40 6.58
CA ASN A 138 -16.90 5.06 5.36
C ASN A 138 -18.11 5.62 4.59
N PHE A 139 -18.24 6.94 4.52
CA PHE A 139 -19.24 7.62 3.68
C PHE A 139 -18.61 8.06 2.36
N ARG A 140 -19.31 7.86 1.24
CA ARG A 140 -18.87 8.28 -0.10
C ARG A 140 -20.06 8.83 -0.89
N LYS A 141 -19.84 9.93 -1.60
CA LYS A 141 -20.74 10.47 -2.63
C LYS A 141 -19.89 10.70 -3.87
N LEU A 142 -20.28 10.10 -4.99
CA LEU A 142 -19.65 10.31 -6.29
C LEU A 142 -20.39 11.43 -7.03
N PHE A 143 -19.67 12.18 -7.85
CA PHE A 143 -20.20 13.25 -8.68
C PHE A 143 -20.25 12.81 -10.14
#